data_AF-A0A355VBU0-F1
#
_entry.id   AF-A0A355VBU0-F1
#
_cell.length_a   1.000
_cell.length_b   1.000
_cell.length_c   1.000
_cell.angle_alpha   90.00
_cell.angle_beta   90.00
_cell.angle_gamma   90.00
#
_symmetry.space_group_name_H-M   'P 1'
#
loop_
_entity.id
_entity.type
_entity.pdbx_description
1 polymer ?
#
loop_
_entity_poly.entity_id
_entity_poly.type
_entity_poly.pdbx_seq_one_letter_code
_entity_poly.pdbx_strand_id
1 'polypeptide(L)'
;MGFVAGVTIPLNRGNQNQGRIEEARVRLEQASVNQEAERIRMKLSLFLFYQELEHSLHIVESLRSDVIPEYELALSEVRRAYELGSSSYMEWLQVQNDLLAAREQLLEASVLAHQNMIEIERLTGVRIAQSASEQ
;
A
#
# COMPACT_ATOMS: atom_id res chain seq x y z
N MET A 1 -29.04 -66.24 -5.47
CA MET A 1 -28.35 -65.16 -4.75
C MET A 1 -27.06 -65.74 -4.17
N GLY A 2 -25.92 -65.39 -4.74
CA GLY A 2 -24.61 -65.86 -4.26
C GLY A 2 -23.80 -64.69 -3.72
N PHE A 3 -23.19 -64.85 -2.55
CA PHE A 3 -22.28 -63.87 -1.97
C PHE A 3 -20.84 -64.29 -2.27
N VAL A 4 -20.05 -63.40 -2.85
CA VAL A 4 -18.62 -63.58 -3.04
C VAL A 4 -17.90 -62.66 -2.06
N ALA A 5 -17.11 -63.25 -1.17
CA ALA A 5 -16.21 -62.54 -0.27
C ALA A 5 -14.77 -62.85 -0.67
N GLY A 6 -14.02 -61.82 -1.06
CA GLY A 6 -12.58 -61.92 -1.33
C GLY A 6 -11.77 -61.50 -0.13
N VAL A 7 -10.82 -62.34 0.30
CA VAL A 7 -9.83 -61.99 1.33
C VAL A 7 -8.49 -61.74 0.63
N THR A 8 -7.93 -60.54 0.79
CA THR A 8 -6.61 -60.19 0.22
C THR A 8 -5.54 -60.39 1.30
N ILE A 9 -4.64 -61.35 1.08
CA ILE A 9 -3.46 -61.58 1.92
C ILE A 9 -2.25 -60.99 1.16
N PRO A 10 -1.65 -59.89 1.63
CA PRO A 10 -0.50 -59.30 0.97
C PRO A 10 0.72 -60.22 1.14
N LEU A 11 1.15 -60.85 0.05
CA LEU A 11 2.43 -61.56 -0.01
C LEU A 11 3.56 -60.52 0.00
N ASN A 12 4.57 -60.76 0.84
CA ASN A 12 5.73 -59.89 1.09
C ASN A 12 6.52 -59.58 -0.20
N ARG A 13 6.03 -58.62 -0.99
CA ARG A 13 6.78 -57.87 -1.99
C ARG A 13 7.07 -56.52 -1.36
N GLY A 14 8.35 -56.13 -1.33
CA GLY A 14 8.87 -54.97 -0.58
C GLY A 14 7.99 -53.71 -0.67
N ASN A 15 7.97 -52.93 0.41
CA ASN A 15 7.06 -51.81 0.67
C ASN A 15 6.90 -50.84 -0.54
N GLN A 16 5.90 -51.08 -1.39
CA GLN A 16 5.61 -50.27 -2.59
C GLN A 16 5.05 -48.88 -2.26
N ASN A 17 4.64 -48.63 -1.00
CA ASN A 17 4.11 -47.34 -0.57
C ASN A 17 5.20 -46.31 -0.24
N GLN A 18 6.48 -46.70 -0.23
CA GLN A 18 7.60 -45.78 0.04
C GLN A 18 7.60 -44.56 -0.89
N GLY A 19 7.30 -44.75 -2.18
CA GLY A 19 7.21 -43.64 -3.14
C GLY A 19 6.10 -42.64 -2.81
N ARG A 20 4.92 -43.11 -2.38
CA ARG A 20 3.80 -42.24 -1.98
C ARG A 20 4.08 -41.48 -0.68
N ILE A 21 4.79 -42.12 0.26
CA ILE A 21 5.21 -41.49 1.52
C ILE A 21 6.25 -40.40 1.24
N GLU A 22 7.22 -40.69 0.36
CA GLU A 22 8.24 -39.73 -0.05
C GLU A 22 7.62 -38.55 -0.80
N GLU A 23 6.69 -38.81 -1.72
CA GLU A 23 5.93 -37.77 -2.41
C GLU A 23 5.16 -36.87 -1.42
N ALA A 24 4.49 -37.46 -0.43
CA ALA A 24 3.78 -36.69 0.60
C ALA A 24 4.74 -35.84 1.46
N ARG A 25 5.93 -36.37 1.78
CA ARG A 25 6.98 -35.65 2.50
C ARG A 25 7.50 -34.45 1.70
N VAL A 26 7.81 -34.65 0.42
CA VAL A 26 8.24 -33.57 -0.50
C VAL A 26 7.16 -32.50 -0.63
N ARG A 27 5.88 -32.89 -0.75
CA ARG A 27 4.77 -31.92 -0.79
C ARG A 27 4.67 -31.07 0.49
N LEU A 28 4.91 -31.65 1.66
CA LEU A 28 4.94 -30.91 2.92
C LEU A 28 6.11 -29.93 2.98
N GLU A 29 7.30 -30.37 2.59
CA GLU A 29 8.49 -29.50 2.52
C GLU A 29 8.26 -28.33 1.57
N GLN A 30 7.72 -28.61 0.39
CA GLN A 30 7.40 -27.57 -0.60
C GLN A 30 6.32 -26.60 -0.08
N ALA A 31 5.29 -27.09 0.62
CA ALA A 31 4.28 -26.25 1.24
C ALA A 31 4.90 -25.34 2.32
N SER A 32 5.83 -25.85 3.12
CA SER A 32 6.53 -25.06 4.14
C SER A 32 7.40 -23.96 3.53
N VAL A 33 8.13 -24.27 2.45
CA VAL A 33 8.94 -23.28 1.73
C VAL A 33 8.06 -22.20 1.10
N ASN A 34 6.95 -22.59 0.47
CA ASN A 34 6.01 -21.65 -0.12
C ASN A 34 5.37 -20.74 0.94
N GLN A 35 5.02 -21.30 2.11
CA GLN A 35 4.48 -20.53 3.22
C GLN A 35 5.47 -19.46 3.71
N GLU A 36 6.75 -19.81 3.84
CA GLU A 36 7.76 -18.85 4.28
C GLU A 36 8.01 -17.76 3.24
N ALA A 37 8.07 -18.13 1.95
CA ALA A 37 8.17 -17.16 0.86
C ALA A 37 7.00 -16.17 0.87
N GLU A 38 5.76 -16.64 1.06
CA GLU A 38 4.59 -15.76 1.16
C GLU A 38 4.62 -14.88 2.41
N ARG A 39 5.06 -15.41 3.54
CA ARG A 39 5.24 -14.61 4.77
C ARG A 39 6.22 -13.47 4.55
N ILE A 40 7.34 -13.72 3.88
CA ILE A 40 8.34 -12.69 3.56
C ILE A 40 7.73 -11.66 2.60
N ARG A 41 7.02 -12.09 1.55
CA ARG A 41 6.34 -11.19 0.59
C ARG A 41 5.35 -10.27 1.31
N MET A 42 4.49 -10.82 2.18
CA MET A 42 3.52 -10.02 2.94
C MET A 42 4.20 -8.97 3.82
N LYS A 43 5.29 -9.34 4.54
CA LYS A 43 6.04 -8.39 5.36
C LYS A 43 6.68 -7.28 4.54
N LEU A 44 7.25 -7.63 3.38
CA LEU A 44 7.83 -6.65 2.47
C LEU A 44 6.76 -5.69 1.93
N SER A 45 5.61 -6.21 1.48
CA SER A 45 4.49 -5.38 1.01
C SER A 45 4.01 -4.42 2.10
N LEU A 46 3.82 -4.92 3.32
CA LEU A 46 3.43 -4.09 4.46
C LEU A 46 4.45 -2.96 4.73
N PHE A 47 5.74 -3.29 4.72
CA PHE A 47 6.80 -2.31 4.90
C PHE A 47 6.77 -1.22 3.82
N LEU A 48 6.62 -1.61 2.55
CA LEU A 48 6.56 -0.66 1.43
C LEU A 48 5.36 0.28 1.54
N PHE A 49 4.15 -0.24 1.79
CA PHE A 49 2.97 0.61 1.95
C PHE A 49 3.08 1.53 3.17
N TYR A 50 3.71 1.07 4.25
CA TYR A 50 3.94 1.91 5.42
C TYR A 50 4.91 3.06 5.12
N GLN A 51 6.03 2.79 4.44
CA GLN A 51 6.96 3.84 4.03
C GLN A 51 6.30 4.86 3.10
N GLU A 52 5.49 4.40 2.14
CA GLU A 52 4.79 5.29 1.21
C GLU A 52 3.71 6.12 1.91
N LEU A 53 3.02 5.55 2.92
CA LEU A 53 2.08 6.28 3.77
C LEU A 53 2.78 7.43 4.52
N GLU A 54 3.87 7.14 5.23
CA GLU A 54 4.64 8.14 5.98
C GLU A 54 5.14 9.24 5.04
N HIS A 55 5.65 8.87 3.87
CA HIS A 55 6.10 9.83 2.86
C HIS A 55 4.96 10.73 2.37
N SER A 56 3.81 10.15 2.01
CA SER A 56 2.64 10.89 1.56
C SER A 56 2.11 11.85 2.62
N LEU A 57 2.08 11.43 3.89
CA LEU A 57 1.69 12.27 5.02
C LEU A 57 2.66 13.44 5.24
N HIS A 58 3.96 13.20 5.09
CA HIS A 58 4.96 14.26 5.19
C HIS A 58 4.80 15.32 4.09
N ILE A 59 4.48 14.89 2.85
CA ILE A 59 4.17 15.80 1.74
C ILE A 59 2.90 16.60 2.04
N VAL A 60 1.83 15.93 2.51
CA VAL A 60 0.56 16.59 2.88
C VAL A 60 0.80 17.68 3.92
N GLU A 61 1.58 17.38 4.95
CA GLU A 61 1.88 18.35 6.00
C GLU A 61 2.68 19.53 5.45
N SER A 62 3.78 19.27 4.73
CA SER A 62 4.64 20.31 4.16
C SER A 62 3.87 21.25 3.21
N LEU A 63 2.98 20.69 2.38
CA LEU A 63 2.16 21.49 1.47
C LEU A 63 1.14 22.36 2.22
N ARG A 64 0.53 21.82 3.28
CA ARG A 64 -0.49 22.54 4.07
C ARG A 64 0.11 23.60 4.99
N SER A 65 1.21 23.30 5.66
CA SER A 65 1.79 24.19 6.68
C SER A 65 2.70 25.25 6.08
N ASP A 66 3.38 24.94 4.99
CA ASP A 66 4.49 25.78 4.49
C ASP A 66 4.20 26.31 3.08
N VAL A 67 4.05 25.42 2.10
CA VAL A 67 4.05 25.81 0.67
C VAL A 67 2.80 26.57 0.25
N ILE A 68 1.60 26.06 0.56
CA ILE A 68 0.34 26.71 0.17
C ILE A 68 0.20 28.09 0.84
N PRO A 69 0.44 28.25 2.17
CA PRO A 69 0.40 29.55 2.81
C PRO A 69 1.38 30.56 2.19
N GLU A 70 2.59 30.12 1.80
CA GLU A 70 3.57 30.98 1.14
C GLU A 70 3.08 31.47 -0.23
N TYR A 71 2.49 30.58 -1.03
CA TYR A 71 1.90 30.98 -2.32
C TYR A 71 0.66 31.85 -2.17
N GLU A 72 -0.17 31.64 -1.13
CA GLU A 72 -1.31 32.52 -0.84
C GLU A 72 -0.85 33.94 -0.48
N LEU A 73 0.21 34.05 0.32
CA LEU A 73 0.84 35.33 0.65
C LEU A 73 1.42 35.99 -0.61
N ALA A 74 2.23 35.27 -1.37
CA ALA A 74 2.83 35.76 -2.61
C ALA A 74 1.76 36.23 -3.62
N LEU A 75 0.66 35.48 -3.75
CA LEU A 75 -0.45 35.85 -4.62
C LEU A 75 -1.08 37.18 -4.20
N SER A 76 -1.23 37.41 -2.90
CA SER A 76 -1.77 38.66 -2.37
C SER A 76 -0.87 39.86 -2.65
N GLU A 77 0.46 39.69 -2.53
CA GLU A 77 1.44 40.76 -2.75
C GLU A 77 1.62 41.06 -4.24
N VAL A 78 1.74 40.04 -5.09
CA VAL A 78 1.87 40.22 -6.55
C VAL A 78 0.60 40.82 -7.14
N ARG A 79 -0.59 40.46 -6.62
CA ARG A 79 -1.83 41.11 -7.02
C ARG A 79 -1.81 42.60 -6.71
N ARG A 80 -1.38 42.99 -5.51
CA ARG A 80 -1.26 44.41 -5.12
C ARG A 80 -0.26 45.14 -6.03
N ALA A 81 0.90 44.53 -6.30
CA ALA A 81 1.91 45.10 -7.18
C ALA A 81 1.40 45.27 -8.62
N TYR A 82 0.60 44.32 -9.13
CA TYR A 82 -0.05 44.43 -10.43
C TYR A 82 -1.08 45.58 -10.45
N GLU A 83 -1.92 45.70 -9.42
CA GLU A 83 -2.90 46.78 -9.30
C GLU A 83 -2.25 48.18 -9.22
N LEU A 84 -1.02 48.27 -8.68
CA LEU A 84 -0.20 49.49 -8.65
C LEU A 84 0.62 49.70 -9.93
N GLY A 85 0.60 48.77 -10.87
CA GLY A 85 1.35 48.80 -12.13
C GLY A 85 2.83 48.47 -12.02
N SER A 86 3.31 47.98 -10.87
CA SER A 86 4.72 47.61 -10.64
C SER A 86 5.04 46.16 -10.97
N SER A 87 4.04 45.28 -11.09
CA SER A 87 4.19 43.89 -11.57
C SER A 87 3.37 43.66 -12.83
N SER A 88 3.77 42.66 -13.63
CA SER A 88 3.05 42.32 -14.87
C SER A 88 1.88 41.37 -14.60
N TYR A 89 0.89 41.35 -15.50
CA TYR A 89 -0.21 40.37 -15.44
C TYR A 89 0.30 38.92 -15.51
N MET A 90 1.37 38.67 -16.28
CA MET A 90 1.95 37.33 -16.41
C MET A 90 2.56 36.83 -15.10
N GLU A 91 3.17 37.72 -14.33
CA GLU A 91 3.72 37.40 -13.00
C GLU A 91 2.59 37.04 -12.03
N TRP A 92 1.49 37.80 -12.03
CA TRP A 92 0.31 37.47 -11.23
C TRP A 92 -0.32 36.13 -11.64
N LEU A 93 -0.43 35.86 -12.95
CA LEU A 93 -0.94 34.59 -13.46
C LEU A 93 -0.05 33.41 -13.07
N GLN A 94 1.28 33.60 -13.09
CA GLN A 94 2.23 32.55 -12.71
C GLN A 94 2.01 32.12 -11.25
N VAL A 95 1.91 33.07 -10.31
CA VAL A 95 1.71 32.75 -8.88
C VAL A 95 0.34 32.09 -8.64
N GLN A 96 -0.69 32.46 -9.41
CA GLN A 96 -1.98 31.74 -9.36
C GLN A 96 -1.85 30.28 -9.79
N ASN A 97 -1.09 30.01 -10.86
CA ASN A 97 -0.84 28.66 -11.33
C ASN A 97 0.02 27.85 -10.33
N ASP A 98 1.01 28.48 -9.70
CA ASP A 98 1.85 27.83 -8.69
C ASP A 98 1.02 27.43 -7.46
N LEU A 99 0.12 28.32 -6.99
CA LEU A 99 -0.83 28.00 -5.92
C LEU A 99 -1.78 26.85 -6.29
N LEU A 100 -2.30 26.85 -7.53
CA LEU A 100 -3.15 25.78 -8.02
C LEU A 100 -2.40 24.44 -8.06
N ALA A 101 -1.18 24.43 -8.61
CA ALA A 101 -0.33 23.25 -8.67
C ALA A 101 0.00 22.70 -7.27
N ALA A 102 0.29 23.56 -6.29
CA ALA A 102 0.52 23.14 -4.91
C ALA A 102 -0.73 22.49 -4.28
N ARG A 103 -1.92 22.99 -4.58
CA ARG A 103 -3.19 22.40 -4.12
C ARG A 103 -3.50 21.07 -4.80
N GLU A 104 -3.17 20.92 -6.08
CA GLU A 104 -3.28 19.64 -6.79
C GLU A 104 -2.34 18.60 -6.20
N GLN A 105 -1.08 18.95 -5.95
CA GLN A 105 -0.12 18.07 -5.27
C GLN A 105 -0.60 17.65 -3.88
N LEU A 106 -1.23 18.56 -3.14
CA LEU A 106 -1.79 18.25 -1.82
C LEU A 106 -2.92 17.21 -1.94
N LEU A 107 -3.80 17.38 -2.92
CA LEU A 107 -4.88 16.44 -3.20
C LEU A 107 -4.31 15.06 -3.55
N GLU A 108 -3.35 14.99 -4.46
CA GLU A 108 -2.72 13.74 -4.88
C GLU A 108 -2.03 13.03 -3.71
N ALA A 109 -1.23 13.74 -2.92
CA ALA A 109 -0.56 13.17 -1.75
C ALA A 109 -1.57 12.70 -0.69
N SER A 110 -2.68 13.42 -0.50
CA SER A 110 -3.75 13.00 0.41
C SER A 110 -4.43 11.71 -0.07
N VAL A 111 -4.68 11.59 -1.38
CA VAL A 111 -5.24 10.38 -1.98
C VAL A 111 -4.29 9.19 -1.81
N LEU A 112 -3.00 9.38 -2.08
CA LEU A 112 -1.97 8.34 -1.90
C LEU A 112 -1.89 7.87 -0.44
N ALA A 113 -1.89 8.80 0.52
CA ALA A 113 -1.92 8.45 1.94
C ALA A 113 -3.13 7.56 2.27
N HIS A 114 -4.33 7.93 1.81
CA HIS A 114 -5.52 7.10 2.05
C HIS A 114 -5.45 5.74 1.37
N GLN A 115 -4.95 5.66 0.14
CA GLN A 115 -4.78 4.39 -0.58
C GLN A 115 -3.79 3.46 0.13
N ASN A 116 -2.65 3.97 0.57
CA ASN A 116 -1.66 3.18 1.30
C ASN A 116 -2.22 2.69 2.65
N MET A 117 -2.99 3.53 3.34
CA MET A 117 -3.67 3.12 4.57
C MET A 117 -4.63 1.95 4.30
N ILE A 118 -5.45 2.01 3.23
CA ILE A 118 -6.35 0.91 2.84
C ILE A 118 -5.57 -0.37 2.54
N GLU A 119 -4.42 -0.29 1.87
CA GLU A 119 -3.60 -1.48 1.58
C GLU A 119 -2.99 -2.08 2.85
N ILE A 120 -2.57 -1.27 3.81
CA ILE A 120 -2.13 -1.74 5.14
C ILE A 120 -3.28 -2.44 5.86
N GLU A 121 -4.48 -1.85 5.88
CA GLU A 121 -5.65 -2.47 6.49
C GLU A 121 -6.00 -3.82 5.81
N ARG A 122 -5.89 -3.89 4.49
CA ARG A 122 -6.14 -5.12 3.71
C ARG A 122 -5.12 -6.22 4.03
N LEU A 123 -3.85 -5.88 4.21
CA LEU A 123 -2.79 -6.85 4.53
C LEU A 123 -2.80 -7.30 5.99
N THR A 124 -3.15 -6.39 6.90
CA THR A 124 -3.11 -6.65 8.35
C THR A 124 -4.45 -7.15 8.90
N GLY A 125 -5.56 -6.86 8.24
CA GLY A 125 -6.92 -7.08 8.73
C GLY A 125 -7.32 -6.13 9.86
N VAL A 126 -6.50 -5.13 10.19
CA VAL A 126 -6.74 -4.15 11.25
C VAL A 126 -7.22 -2.85 10.62
N ARG A 127 -8.34 -2.29 11.10
CA ARG A 127 -8.79 -0.96 10.68
C ARG A 127 -8.01 0.13 11.42
N ILE A 128 -7.46 1.08 10.68
CA ILE A 128 -6.71 2.24 11.17
C ILE A 128 -7.57 3.51 11.05
N ALA A 129 -8.37 3.63 9.99
CA ALA A 129 -9.19 4.82 9.76
C ALA A 129 -10.25 5.08 10.86
N GLN A 130 -10.68 4.04 11.59
CA GLN A 130 -11.73 4.13 12.61
C GLN A 130 -11.18 4.39 14.02
N SER A 131 -9.91 4.06 14.29
CA SER A 131 -9.27 4.26 15.59
C SER A 131 -8.82 5.70 15.84
N ALA A 132 -8.60 6.48 14.78
CA ALA A 132 -8.27 7.90 14.87
C ALA A 132 -9.48 8.80 15.19
N SER A 133 -10.72 8.34 14.93
CA SER A 133 -11.95 9.12 15.23
C SER A 133 -12.48 8.96 16.65
N GLU A 134 -11.90 8.06 17.45
CA GLU A 134 -12.28 7.81 18.85
C GLU A 134 -11.32 8.45 19.87
N GLN A 135 -10.35 9.25 19.40
CA GLN A 135 -9.42 10.03 20.22
C GLN A 135 -9.63 11.53 19.98
#